data_AF-A0A351VNE4-F1
#
_entry.id   AF-A0A351VNE4-F1
#
_cell.length_a   1.000
_cell.length_b   1.000
_cell.length_c   1.000
_cell.angle_alpha   90.00
_cell.angle_beta   90.00
_cell.angle_gamma   90.00
#
_symmetry.space_group_name_H-M   'P 1'
#
loop_
_entity.id
_entity.type
_entity.pdbx_description
1 polymer ?
#
loop_
_entity_poly.entity_id
_entity_poly.type
_entity_poly.pdbx_seq_one_letter_code
_entity_poly.pdbx_strand_id
1 'polypeptide(L)'
;MNTKCIHNQLNKEAAIISILTPRERDVLKLVAEGRSTPQIAGDLDISAKTVDTHRQHLMDKLEIRGIADLTRYAIREGITPL
;
A
#
# COMPACT_ATOMS: atom_id res chain seq x y z
N MET A 1 -20.09 -2.95 -34.31
CA MET A 1 -20.71 -2.87 -32.97
C MET A 1 -19.60 -2.64 -31.96
N ASN A 2 -19.55 -1.42 -31.42
CA ASN A 2 -18.49 -0.91 -30.54
C ASN A 2 -18.73 -1.33 -29.09
N THR A 3 -17.78 -2.05 -28.48
CA THR A 3 -17.73 -2.25 -27.02
C THR A 3 -16.53 -1.50 -26.46
N LYS A 4 -16.80 -0.21 -26.20
CA LYS A 4 -16.20 0.72 -25.23
C LYS A 4 -14.78 0.42 -24.69
N CYS A 5 -13.87 1.31 -25.09
CA CYS A 5 -12.90 2.04 -24.25
C CYS A 5 -12.14 1.25 -23.18
N ILE A 6 -11.06 0.59 -23.62
CA ILE A 6 -9.85 0.42 -22.82
C ILE A 6 -9.05 1.72 -22.95
N HIS A 7 -8.32 2.13 -21.90
CA HIS A 7 -7.45 3.31 -21.75
C HIS A 7 -8.08 4.51 -21.03
N ASN A 8 -7.80 4.65 -19.73
CA ASN A 8 -6.89 5.69 -19.19
C ASN A 8 -7.06 5.83 -17.67
N GLN A 9 -6.48 4.92 -16.88
CA GLN A 9 -6.48 5.01 -15.41
C GLN A 9 -5.10 4.69 -14.81
N LEU A 10 -4.01 4.92 -15.57
CA LEU A 10 -2.65 4.57 -15.14
C LEU A 10 -1.87 5.72 -14.50
N ASN A 11 -2.38 6.96 -14.54
CA ASN A 11 -1.63 8.15 -14.10
C ASN A 11 -2.13 8.79 -12.79
N LYS A 12 -3.23 8.31 -12.20
CA LYS A 12 -3.76 8.91 -10.96
C LYS A 12 -3.20 8.25 -9.69
N GLU A 13 -2.72 7.01 -9.81
CA GLU A 13 -2.41 6.14 -8.67
C GLU A 13 -0.92 6.20 -8.31
N ALA A 14 -0.03 6.31 -9.31
CA ALA A 14 1.40 6.59 -9.09
C ALA A 14 1.64 7.94 -8.37
N ALA A 15 0.73 8.91 -8.56
CA ALA A 15 0.73 10.18 -7.83
C ALA A 15 0.33 10.03 -6.36
N ILE A 16 -0.32 8.93 -5.97
CA ILE A 16 -0.67 8.68 -4.57
C ILE A 16 0.53 8.08 -3.81
N ILE A 17 1.40 7.31 -4.47
CA ILE A 17 2.67 6.88 -3.85
C ILE A 17 3.51 8.08 -3.41
N SER A 18 3.50 9.17 -4.18
CA SER A 18 4.26 10.37 -3.83
C SER A 18 3.67 11.14 -2.64
N ILE A 19 2.38 10.93 -2.28
CA ILE A 19 1.79 11.48 -1.05
C ILE A 19 2.11 10.64 0.19
N LEU A 20 2.58 9.40 0.01
CA LEU A 20 2.98 8.53 1.11
C LEU A 20 4.37 8.93 1.62
N THR A 21 4.45 9.07 2.94
CA THR A 21 5.72 9.25 3.63
C THR A 21 6.62 8.02 3.43
N PRO A 22 7.94 8.14 3.59
CA PRO A 22 8.85 7.00 3.48
C PRO A 22 8.45 5.83 4.39
N ARG A 23 8.04 6.11 5.63
CA ARG A 23 7.62 5.07 6.59
C ARG A 23 6.33 4.36 6.19
N GLU A 24 5.37 5.10 5.63
CA GLU A 24 4.14 4.50 5.08
C GLU A 24 4.48 3.58 3.90
N ARG A 25 5.40 3.98 3.03
CA ARG A 25 5.88 3.12 1.93
C ARG A 25 6.58 1.86 2.42
N ASP A 26 7.43 1.96 3.43
CA ASP A 26 8.09 0.79 4.04
C ASP A 26 7.04 -0.18 4.59
N VAL A 27 6.06 0.32 5.34
CA VAL A 27 4.96 -0.49 5.88
C VAL A 27 4.14 -1.12 4.76
N LEU A 28 3.76 -0.36 3.72
CA LEU A 28 3.01 -0.88 2.57
C LEU A 28 3.76 -2.00 1.86
N LYS A 29 5.06 -1.84 1.65
CA LYS A 29 5.90 -2.85 1.02
C LYS A 29 5.92 -4.14 1.83
N LEU A 30 6.17 -4.06 3.15
CA LEU A 30 6.20 -5.23 4.01
C LEU A 30 4.83 -5.91 4.12
N VAL A 31 3.74 -5.13 4.18
CA VAL A 31 2.36 -5.67 4.13
C VAL A 31 2.13 -6.41 2.81
N ALA A 32 2.57 -5.84 1.69
CA ALA A 32 2.42 -6.45 0.38
C ALA A 32 3.26 -7.73 0.22
N GLU A 33 4.41 -7.82 0.88
CA GLU A 33 5.23 -9.03 1.02
C GLU A 33 4.60 -10.10 1.93
N GLY A 34 3.43 -9.83 2.53
CA GLY A 34 2.72 -10.77 3.40
C GLY A 34 3.24 -10.80 4.85
N ARG A 35 4.01 -9.79 5.27
CA ARG A 35 4.51 -9.68 6.64
C ARG A 35 3.35 -9.36 7.60
N SER A 36 3.35 -10.04 8.75
CA SER A 36 2.42 -9.75 9.85
C SER A 36 2.84 -8.49 10.62
N THR A 37 1.91 -7.82 11.30
CA THR A 37 2.20 -6.61 12.11
C THR A 37 3.38 -6.79 13.08
N PRO A 38 3.53 -7.92 13.80
CA PRO A 38 4.70 -8.14 14.66
C PRO A 38 6.02 -8.28 13.88
N GLN A 39 6.00 -8.88 12.68
CA GLN A 39 7.19 -8.97 11.84
C GLN A 39 7.60 -7.60 11.30
N ILE A 40 6.63 -6.81 10.83
CA ILE A 40 6.87 -5.44 10.37
C ILE A 40 7.46 -4.58 11.50
N ALA A 41 6.93 -4.74 12.72
CA ALA A 41 7.43 -4.06 13.91
C ALA A 41 8.91 -4.39 14.16
N GLY A 42 9.29 -5.67 14.06
CA GLY A 42 10.68 -6.11 14.15
C GLY A 42 11.57 -5.61 13.00
N ASP A 43 11.08 -5.65 11.76
CA ASP A 43 11.83 -5.24 10.57
C ASP A 43 12.09 -3.72 10.55
N LEU A 44 11.21 -2.92 11.16
CA LEU A 44 11.31 -1.46 11.22
C LEU A 44 11.82 -0.91 12.57
N ASP A 45 12.12 -1.79 13.54
CA ASP A 45 12.52 -1.44 14.91
C ASP A 45 11.54 -0.47 15.61
N ILE A 46 10.24 -0.74 15.46
CA ILE A 46 9.15 0.06 16.06
C ILE A 46 8.14 -0.84 16.76
N SER A 47 7.27 -0.26 17.60
CA SER A 47 6.22 -1.02 18.26
C SER A 47 5.12 -1.46 17.27
N ALA A 48 4.49 -2.62 17.51
CA ALA A 48 3.33 -3.08 16.75
C ALA A 48 2.18 -2.04 16.74
N LYS A 49 2.03 -1.29 17.83
CA LYS A 49 1.06 -0.18 17.93
C LYS A 49 1.40 0.97 16.97
N THR A 50 2.68 1.26 16.79
CA THR A 50 3.18 2.26 15.82
C THR A 50 2.92 1.77 14.40
N VAL A 51 3.15 0.49 14.11
CA VAL A 51 2.81 -0.12 12.81
C VAL A 51 1.32 0.01 12.51
N ASP A 52 0.44 -0.30 13.47
CA ASP A 52 -1.00 -0.15 13.29
C ASP A 52 -1.40 1.31 13.01
N THR A 53 -0.76 2.26 13.68
CA THR A 53 -0.99 3.70 13.41
C THR A 53 -0.58 4.07 11.99
N HIS A 54 0.59 3.62 11.53
CA HIS A 54 1.02 3.83 10.14
C HIS A 54 0.07 3.16 9.14
N ARG A 55 -0.44 1.95 9.45
CA ARG A 55 -1.40 1.24 8.60
C ARG A 55 -2.74 1.97 8.52
N GLN A 56 -3.24 2.51 9.63
CA GLN A 56 -4.47 3.30 9.65
C GLN A 56 -4.32 4.56 8.80
N HIS A 57 -3.26 5.35 9.02
CA HIS A 57 -3.01 6.55 8.21
C HIS A 57 -2.87 6.23 6.72
N LEU A 58 -2.25 5.10 6.40
CA LEU A 58 -2.08 4.64 5.04
C LEU A 58 -3.41 4.20 4.42
N MET A 59 -4.22 3.44 5.15
CA MET A 59 -5.58 3.06 4.76
C MET A 59 -6.46 4.28 4.52
N ASP A 60 -6.39 5.28 5.41
CA ASP A 60 -7.14 6.53 5.30
C ASP A 60 -6.69 7.35 4.07
N LYS A 61 -5.38 7.46 3.84
CA LYS A 61 -4.83 8.17 2.67
C LYS A 61 -5.16 7.51 1.34
N LEU A 62 -5.23 6.17 1.33
CA LEU A 62 -5.55 5.40 0.13
C LEU A 62 -7.06 5.11 -0.02
N GLU A 63 -7.86 5.45 0.98
CA GLU A 63 -9.27 5.07 1.13
C GLU A 63 -9.50 3.53 1.02
N ILE A 64 -8.51 2.75 1.44
CA ILE A 64 -8.53 1.28 1.38
C ILE A 64 -8.92 0.70 2.73
N ARG A 65 -9.87 -0.24 2.73
CA ARG A 65 -10.42 -0.85 3.96
C ARG A 65 -9.87 -2.23 4.30
N GLY A 66 -8.89 -2.73 3.55
CA GLY A 66 -8.43 -4.11 3.69
C GLY A 66 -6.98 -4.35 3.27
N ILE A 67 -6.40 -5.40 3.86
CA ILE A 67 -5.03 -5.86 3.54
C ILE A 67 -4.95 -6.35 2.10
N ALA A 68 -5.95 -7.10 1.64
CA ALA A 68 -5.98 -7.62 0.27
C ALA A 68 -5.96 -6.50 -0.78
N ASP A 69 -6.68 -5.41 -0.51
CA ASP A 69 -6.72 -4.23 -1.36
C ASP A 69 -5.39 -3.46 -1.30
N LEU A 70 -4.75 -3.39 -0.12
CA LEU A 70 -3.40 -2.83 0.04
C LEU A 70 -2.35 -3.60 -0.76
N THR A 71 -2.39 -4.93 -0.70
CA THR A 71 -1.49 -5.79 -1.47
C THR A 71 -1.73 -5.61 -2.97
N ARG A 72 -3.00 -5.59 -3.41
CA ARG A 72 -3.36 -5.35 -4.81
C ARG A 72 -2.89 -3.98 -5.30
N TYR A 73 -3.03 -2.95 -4.46
CA TYR A 73 -2.52 -1.62 -4.71
C TYR A 73 -1.00 -1.64 -4.88
N ALA A 74 -0.26 -2.25 -3.95
CA ALA A 74 1.20 -2.32 -3.99
C ALA A 74 1.74 -3.05 -5.23
N ILE A 75 1.07 -4.11 -5.70
CA ILE A 75 1.43 -4.83 -6.92
C ILE A 75 1.18 -3.94 -8.16
N ARG A 76 -0.01 -3.33 -8.24
CA ARG A 76 -0.37 -2.45 -9.36
C ARG A 76 0.56 -1.24 -9.48
N GLU A 77 0.96 -0.68 -8.35
CA GLU A 77 1.88 0.44 -8.24
C GLU A 77 3.36 0.05 -8.46
N GLY A 78 3.67 -1.26 -8.56
CA GLY A 78 5.05 -1.74 -8.73
C GLY A 78 5.93 -1.58 -7.49
N ILE A 79 5.33 -1.46 -6.29
CA ILE A 79 6.06 -1.35 -5.02
C ILE A 79 6.67 -2.69 -4.60
N THR A 80 5.99 -3.79 -4.91
CA THR A 80 6.47 -5.16 -4.70
C THR A 80 6.29 -5.99 -5.98
N PRO A 81 7.24 -6.88 -6.33
CA PRO A 81 7.19 -7.66 -7.56
C PRO A 81 6.36 -8.95 -7.47
N LEU A 82 5.50 -9.09 -6.45
CA LEU A 82 4.73 -10.32 -6.17
C LEU A 82 3.72 -10.66 -7.27
#